data_AF-A0A8H6TZS4-F1
#
_entry.id   AF-A0A8H6TZS4-F1
#
_cell.length_a   1.000
_cell.length_b   1.000
_cell.length_c   1.000
_cell.angle_alpha   90.00
_cell.angle_beta   90.00
_cell.angle_gamma   90.00
#
_symmetry.space_group_name_H-M   'P 1'
#
loop_
_entity.id
_entity.type
_entity.pdbx_description
1 polymer ?
#
loop_
_entity_poly.entity_id
_entity_poly.type
_entity_poly.pdbx_seq_one_letter_code
_entity_poly.pdbx_strand_id
1 'polypeptide(L)'
;MPSPLVFRAFIAAMVVLAALFTLFRASDHVNSPLRLKFLMPTTALPIPAEAFVVNLPRRKDRREDMERLRVGLGLERWEYVAAEDTSSAVVGRILQRVKAIRKEAFKRSGEYVELGNKTRLPFSWPDPLRYQQHDVFDEAALANAFDSAVEAEPPLTCAEQDFTVQPYWPSMKEYRLLTRNRVACWRSHLSILQRQVHKQVATLVMEDDVDMEVDIRARLGRVWEALPQDWDMVFLGHCRSNESYHSPLPTNRQVHSTRLHPSNAPLCTHAYVVSPSGIERVLAHLTYPPFAYSRSIDRALAWLVQSGRIKAYSVVPSIVVQRKMDASDVAIGKPENETWRDRLEHGFFVSFANAFILAPADWFCSLMEQQAKAPPELRKVAVFLRTGNAGIKVRVGALNGKRFDYFKGKSAIKALLSPAYGKLKGVPKITNEAEAIQTLAGVNSFAFFLRVQRGAASGSSSSSPKTLQVIPEQKFTPDEYYVWFFEGSQWTTYAGAILMVGVMLAGVMFPLWPPIMRQGVYYLSMGMLGLIGLFFAIAIVRLIFYIITVVVASPGIWIFPKLFADVGFVESFIPLYEWDLPKKKSKKKRGEKGEKAKAGAVADANGGGAFIEEIDDSGASRPQSRSARVEEVEDEDDA
;
A
#
# COMPACT_ATOMS: atom_id res chain seq x y z
N MET A 1 -57.88 3.14 -12.21
CA MET A 1 -56.90 4.05 -11.56
C MET A 1 -55.86 3.18 -10.86
N PRO A 2 -54.56 3.56 -10.82
CA PRO A 2 -53.58 2.87 -9.98
C PRO A 2 -53.92 3.06 -8.50
N SER A 3 -53.55 2.10 -7.64
CA SER A 3 -53.85 2.20 -6.21
C SER A 3 -53.05 3.36 -5.57
N PRO A 4 -53.59 4.04 -4.54
CA PRO A 4 -52.90 5.16 -3.89
C PRO A 4 -51.56 4.73 -3.25
N LEU A 5 -51.38 3.44 -2.96
CA LEU A 5 -50.15 2.86 -2.44
C LEU A 5 -49.05 2.83 -3.51
N VAL A 6 -49.37 2.50 -4.77
CA VAL A 6 -48.43 2.57 -5.90
C VAL A 6 -48.06 4.02 -6.22
N PHE A 7 -49.03 4.94 -6.19
CA PHE A 7 -48.76 6.37 -6.41
C PHE A 7 -47.86 6.97 -5.31
N ARG A 8 -48.11 6.62 -4.03
CA ARG A 8 -47.23 6.99 -2.91
C ARG A 8 -45.83 6.37 -3.03
N ALA A 9 -45.70 5.12 -3.46
CA ALA A 9 -44.39 4.50 -3.71
C ALA A 9 -43.61 5.19 -4.83
N PHE A 10 -44.29 5.60 -5.91
CA PHE A 10 -43.67 6.33 -7.02
C PHE A 10 -43.22 7.74 -6.58
N ILE A 11 -44.03 8.45 -5.80
CA ILE A 11 -43.65 9.75 -5.21
C ILE A 11 -42.47 9.57 -4.23
N ALA A 12 -42.48 8.55 -3.37
CA ALA A 12 -41.38 8.28 -2.45
C ALA A 12 -40.07 7.99 -3.20
N ALA A 13 -40.12 7.20 -4.27
CA ALA A 13 -38.97 6.94 -5.13
C ALA A 13 -38.44 8.24 -5.80
N MET A 14 -39.34 9.09 -6.31
CA MET A 14 -38.96 10.39 -6.89
C MET A 14 -38.38 11.36 -5.84
N VAL A 15 -38.90 11.37 -4.62
CA VAL A 15 -38.36 12.18 -3.51
C VAL A 15 -36.97 11.69 -3.08
N VAL A 16 -36.74 10.36 -3.03
CA VAL A 16 -35.40 9.81 -2.77
C VAL A 16 -34.43 10.14 -3.92
N LEU A 17 -34.88 10.06 -5.18
CA LEU A 17 -34.06 10.43 -6.33
C LEU A 17 -33.70 11.92 -6.32
N ALA A 18 -34.67 12.79 -6.00
CA ALA A 18 -34.46 14.23 -5.86
C ALA A 18 -33.53 14.56 -4.68
N ALA A 19 -33.71 13.89 -3.53
CA ALA A 19 -32.85 14.05 -2.35
C ALA A 19 -31.40 13.67 -2.66
N LEU A 20 -31.18 12.54 -3.36
CA LEU A 20 -29.86 12.13 -3.84
C LEU A 20 -29.27 13.16 -4.83
N PHE A 21 -30.08 13.72 -5.73
CA PHE A 21 -29.62 14.75 -6.67
C PHE A 21 -29.27 16.07 -5.97
N THR A 22 -30.00 16.46 -4.92
CA THR A 22 -29.64 17.62 -4.08
C THR A 22 -28.42 17.37 -3.21
N LEU A 23 -28.21 16.14 -2.71
CA LEU A 23 -27.00 15.77 -1.96
C LEU A 23 -25.76 15.78 -2.87
N PHE A 24 -25.88 15.29 -4.10
CA PHE A 24 -24.80 15.40 -5.10
C PHE A 24 -24.48 16.88 -5.39
N ARG A 25 -25.50 17.71 -5.61
CA ARG A 25 -25.33 19.14 -5.90
C ARG A 25 -24.85 19.98 -4.70
N ALA A 26 -25.08 19.50 -3.47
CA ALA A 26 -24.57 20.13 -2.24
C ALA A 26 -23.07 19.89 -2.02
N SER A 27 -22.48 18.89 -2.69
CA SER A 27 -21.04 18.58 -2.58
C SER A 27 -20.13 19.64 -3.22
N ASP A 28 -20.65 20.48 -4.12
CA ASP A 28 -19.87 21.44 -4.91
C ASP A 28 -19.81 22.87 -4.32
N HIS A 29 -20.48 23.13 -3.18
CA HIS A 29 -20.59 24.48 -2.60
C HIS A 29 -20.22 24.56 -1.10
N VAL A 30 -18.96 24.30 -0.77
CA VAL A 30 -18.34 24.76 0.49
C VAL A 30 -17.17 25.69 0.17
N ASN A 31 -17.49 26.93 -0.21
CA ASN A 31 -16.47 27.95 -0.49
C ASN A 31 -16.99 29.35 -0.12
N SER A 32 -16.68 29.80 1.10
CA SER A 32 -16.89 31.17 1.59
C SER A 32 -16.03 31.42 2.84
N PRO A 33 -15.20 32.48 2.91
CA PRO A 33 -14.25 32.66 3.99
C PRO A 33 -14.80 33.51 5.14
N LEU A 34 -14.67 33.02 6.38
CA LEU A 34 -14.74 33.88 7.57
C LEU A 34 -13.32 34.18 8.07
N ARG A 35 -12.89 35.43 7.88
CA ARG A 35 -11.68 35.97 8.49
C ARG A 35 -11.86 36.03 10.01
N LEU A 36 -11.00 35.34 10.76
CA LEU A 36 -10.59 35.81 12.08
C LEU A 36 -9.08 36.07 12.04
N LYS A 37 -8.69 37.34 12.07
CA LYS A 37 -7.27 37.72 12.18
C LYS A 37 -6.87 37.70 13.65
N PHE A 38 -6.04 36.75 14.04
CA PHE A 38 -5.10 36.92 15.15
C PHE A 38 -3.67 36.83 14.62
N LEU A 39 -2.74 37.49 15.29
CA LEU A 39 -1.39 37.75 14.78
C LEU A 39 -0.34 36.91 15.52
N MET A 40 0.55 36.28 14.75
CA MET A 40 1.81 35.62 15.17
C MET A 40 1.68 34.33 16.00
N PRO A 41 2.71 33.45 15.99
CA PRO A 41 3.81 33.31 15.01
C PRO A 41 3.61 32.10 14.08
N THR A 42 4.47 31.95 13.06
CA THR A 42 4.50 30.78 12.16
C THR A 42 5.19 29.58 12.82
N THR A 43 4.50 28.45 12.94
CA THR A 43 5.10 27.16 13.35
C THR A 43 4.60 25.99 12.52
N ALA A 44 5.52 25.10 12.20
CA ALA A 44 5.23 23.76 11.72
C ALA A 44 4.35 22.99 12.72
N LEU A 45 3.50 22.10 12.20
CA LEU A 45 2.47 21.33 12.92
C LEU A 45 1.36 22.23 13.54
N PRO A 46 0.12 21.72 13.69
CA PRO A 46 -0.98 22.49 14.26
C PRO A 46 -0.96 22.46 15.81
N ILE A 47 0.23 22.45 16.41
CA ILE A 47 0.46 22.44 17.86
C ILE A 47 1.56 23.47 18.20
N PRO A 48 1.45 24.23 19.30
CA PRO A 48 2.42 25.25 19.69
C PRO A 48 3.66 24.61 20.35
N ALA A 49 4.44 23.87 19.58
CA ALA A 49 5.62 23.16 20.05
C ALA A 49 6.84 23.32 19.11
N GLU A 50 8.04 23.44 19.68
CA GLU A 50 9.28 23.27 18.91
C GLU A 50 9.52 21.77 18.64
N ALA A 51 9.77 21.41 17.39
CA ALA A 51 9.93 20.02 16.95
C ALA A 51 11.41 19.64 16.73
N PHE A 52 11.83 18.51 17.31
CA PHE A 52 13.19 17.99 17.25
C PHE A 52 13.25 16.54 16.76
N VAL A 53 14.27 16.22 15.97
CA VAL A 53 14.59 14.86 15.51
C VAL A 53 15.95 14.44 16.06
N VAL A 54 15.96 13.39 16.88
CA VAL A 54 17.16 12.70 17.39
C VAL A 54 17.74 11.84 16.27
N ASN A 55 18.91 12.21 15.74
CA ASN A 55 19.56 11.51 14.64
C ASN A 55 21.07 11.34 14.92
N LEU A 56 21.60 10.14 14.69
CA LEU A 56 23.06 9.95 14.68
C LEU A 56 23.64 10.60 13.42
N PRO A 57 24.59 11.55 13.49
CA PRO A 57 25.07 12.30 12.31
C PRO A 57 25.64 11.45 11.16
N ARG A 58 25.99 10.18 11.43
CA ARG A 58 26.41 9.19 10.43
C ARG A 58 25.25 8.57 9.62
N ARG A 59 24.02 8.54 10.14
CA ARG A 59 22.82 7.97 9.51
C ARG A 59 22.14 8.99 8.58
N LYS A 60 22.78 9.24 7.43
CA LYS A 60 22.30 10.18 6.39
C LYS A 60 21.04 9.68 5.68
N ASP A 61 20.93 8.36 5.52
CA ASP A 61 19.78 7.62 4.99
C ASP A 61 18.48 7.93 5.75
N ARG A 62 18.49 7.73 7.07
CA ARG A 62 17.36 8.05 7.95
C ARG A 62 17.03 9.53 7.94
N ARG A 63 18.04 10.38 7.87
CA ARG A 63 17.87 11.83 7.80
C ARG A 63 17.20 12.27 6.49
N GLU A 64 17.56 11.68 5.36
CA GLU A 64 16.91 11.94 4.07
C GLU A 64 15.44 11.48 4.09
N ASP A 65 15.16 10.28 4.60
CA ASP A 65 13.80 9.81 4.79
C ASP A 65 12.98 10.76 5.67
N MET A 66 13.53 11.20 6.81
CA MET A 66 12.85 12.17 7.65
C MET A 66 12.55 13.47 6.89
N GLU A 67 13.46 13.99 6.06
CA GLU A 67 13.14 15.15 5.20
C GLU A 67 12.06 14.85 4.14
N ARG A 68 11.99 13.64 3.58
CA ARG A 68 10.88 13.21 2.70
C ARG A 68 9.54 13.22 3.44
N LEU A 69 9.51 12.68 4.67
CA LEU A 69 8.35 12.69 5.57
C LEU A 69 7.95 14.14 5.92
N ARG A 70 8.92 15.01 6.21
CA ARG A 70 8.72 16.42 6.50
C ARG A 70 8.04 17.14 5.33
N VAL A 71 8.61 17.04 4.13
CA VAL A 71 8.11 17.72 2.93
C VAL A 71 6.77 17.13 2.48
N GLY A 72 6.63 15.80 2.49
CA GLY A 72 5.41 15.11 2.07
C GLY A 72 4.19 15.37 2.97
N LEU A 73 4.41 15.59 4.26
CA LEU A 73 3.37 16.05 5.20
C LEU A 73 3.31 17.59 5.33
N GLY A 74 4.12 18.30 4.53
CA GLY A 74 4.20 19.77 4.43
C GLY A 74 4.74 20.47 5.68
N LEU A 75 5.39 19.76 6.60
CA LEU A 75 5.80 20.27 7.90
C LEU A 75 6.90 21.33 7.71
N GLU A 76 6.67 22.55 8.16
CA GLU A 76 7.50 23.71 7.76
C GLU A 76 8.96 23.57 8.22
N ARG A 77 9.18 23.08 9.45
CA ARG A 77 10.50 22.99 10.10
C ARG A 77 10.49 22.05 11.30
N TRP A 78 11.62 21.38 11.50
CA TRP A 78 12.09 20.85 12.79
C TRP A 78 13.60 21.10 12.89
N GLU A 79 14.22 20.79 14.02
CA GLU A 79 15.68 20.82 14.19
C GLU A 79 16.24 19.42 14.45
N TYR A 80 17.33 19.08 13.77
CA TYR A 80 18.06 17.83 14.03
C TYR A 80 19.03 18.01 15.18
N VAL A 81 18.94 17.14 16.18
CA VAL A 81 19.87 17.08 17.31
C VAL A 81 20.71 15.82 17.19
N ALA A 82 22.03 15.99 17.33
CA ALA A 82 22.97 14.88 17.27
C ALA A 82 22.73 13.92 18.45
N ALA A 83 22.37 12.68 18.12
CA ALA A 83 22.29 11.61 19.10
C ALA A 83 23.68 11.23 19.61
N GLU A 84 23.75 10.76 20.85
CA GLU A 84 24.95 10.19 21.45
C GLU A 84 25.25 8.83 20.79
N ASP A 85 26.45 8.64 20.26
CA ASP A 85 26.84 7.34 19.71
C ASP A 85 27.19 6.35 20.83
N THR A 86 26.76 5.09 20.68
CA THR A 86 26.93 4.06 21.71
C THR A 86 28.39 3.72 22.00
N SER A 87 29.31 4.03 21.08
CA SER A 87 30.77 3.90 21.24
C SER A 87 31.41 5.03 22.08
N SER A 88 30.69 6.12 22.36
CA SER A 88 31.20 7.32 23.05
C SER A 88 31.88 7.03 24.39
N ALA A 89 32.95 7.77 24.69
CA ALA A 89 33.62 7.76 25.98
C ALA A 89 32.69 8.21 27.13
N VAL A 90 31.74 9.11 26.86
CA VAL A 90 30.83 9.62 27.90
C VAL A 90 29.83 8.56 28.36
N VAL A 91 29.32 7.76 27.42
CA VAL A 91 28.48 6.57 27.73
C VAL A 91 29.22 5.59 28.65
N GLY A 92 30.54 5.45 28.48
CA GLY A 92 31.41 4.70 29.40
C GLY A 92 31.47 5.33 30.80
N ARG A 93 31.73 6.64 30.89
CA ARG A 93 31.80 7.38 32.17
C ARG A 93 30.47 7.37 32.93
N ILE A 94 29.34 7.47 32.24
CA ILE A 94 27.99 7.36 32.85
C ILE A 94 27.80 5.97 33.48
N LEU A 95 28.14 4.89 32.77
CA LEU A 95 28.05 3.53 33.32
C LEU A 95 28.96 3.35 34.55
N GLN A 96 30.19 3.89 34.53
CA GLN A 96 31.08 3.92 35.70
C GLN A 96 30.46 4.71 36.87
N ARG A 97 29.81 5.85 36.60
CA ARG A 97 29.15 6.68 37.63
C ARG A 97 27.93 5.99 38.25
N VAL A 98 27.06 5.37 37.44
CA VAL A 98 25.93 4.54 37.94
C VAL A 98 26.43 3.38 38.81
N LYS A 99 27.52 2.72 38.39
CA LYS A 99 28.17 1.64 39.14
C LYS A 99 28.71 2.11 40.49
N ALA A 100 29.36 3.28 40.54
CA ALA A 100 29.83 3.89 41.78
C ALA A 100 28.68 4.22 42.75
N ILE A 101 27.60 4.84 42.25
CA ILE A 101 26.40 5.18 43.04
C ILE A 101 25.76 3.91 43.63
N ARG A 102 25.65 2.83 42.86
CA ARG A 102 25.16 1.52 43.37
C ARG A 102 26.10 0.93 44.43
N LYS A 103 27.42 0.93 44.19
CA LYS A 103 28.43 0.42 45.14
C LYS A 103 28.43 1.19 46.47
N GLU A 104 28.16 2.48 46.43
CA GLU A 104 27.96 3.30 47.62
C GLU A 104 26.64 2.99 48.34
N ALA A 105 25.53 2.85 47.59
CA ALA A 105 24.22 2.52 48.16
C ALA A 105 24.22 1.16 48.88
N PHE A 106 24.84 0.12 48.32
CA PHE A 106 25.00 -1.17 48.99
C PHE A 106 25.78 -1.04 50.31
N LYS A 107 26.92 -0.32 50.31
CA LYS A 107 27.70 -0.03 51.53
C LYS A 107 26.88 0.68 52.61
N ARG A 108 25.94 1.56 52.22
CA ARG A 108 25.05 2.29 53.15
C ARG A 108 23.87 1.44 53.65
N SER A 109 23.41 0.47 52.88
CA SER A 109 22.28 -0.41 53.25
C SER A 109 22.67 -1.53 54.21
N GLY A 110 23.92 -2.01 54.15
CA GLY A 110 24.35 -3.24 54.83
C GLY A 110 23.82 -4.54 54.19
N GLU A 111 23.03 -4.44 53.10
CA GLU A 111 22.49 -5.59 52.38
C GLU A 111 23.55 -6.22 51.47
N TYR A 112 23.71 -7.55 51.56
CA TYR A 112 24.46 -8.34 50.61
C TYR A 112 23.53 -8.83 49.49
N VAL A 113 24.00 -8.83 48.24
CA VAL A 113 23.19 -9.21 47.08
C VAL A 113 23.25 -10.72 46.85
N GLU A 114 22.21 -11.43 47.27
CA GLU A 114 22.02 -12.84 46.94
C GLU A 114 21.69 -13.04 45.45
N LEU A 115 22.27 -14.06 44.82
CA LEU A 115 22.11 -14.31 43.39
C LEU A 115 20.65 -14.65 43.03
N GLY A 116 20.05 -13.81 42.20
CA GLY A 116 18.66 -13.95 41.72
C GLY A 116 17.62 -13.14 42.50
N ASN A 117 17.92 -12.72 43.74
CA ASN A 117 17.03 -11.91 44.55
C ASN A 117 17.09 -10.43 44.16
N LYS A 118 16.02 -9.68 44.47
CA LYS A 118 15.92 -8.23 44.21
C LYS A 118 16.18 -7.47 45.50
N THR A 119 17.14 -6.56 45.49
CA THR A 119 17.49 -5.72 46.64
C THR A 119 16.90 -4.32 46.48
N ARG A 120 16.20 -3.82 47.49
CA ARG A 120 15.58 -2.48 47.49
C ARG A 120 16.48 -1.50 48.24
N LEU A 121 17.44 -0.93 47.52
CA LEU A 121 18.39 0.02 48.07
C LEU A 121 17.70 1.26 48.71
N PRO A 122 18.31 1.86 49.75
CA PRO A 122 17.82 3.07 50.39
C PRO A 122 17.55 4.18 49.39
N PHE A 123 16.29 4.65 49.33
CA PHE A 123 15.83 5.60 48.35
C PHE A 123 14.69 6.45 48.91
N SER A 124 14.79 7.77 48.67
CA SER A 124 13.70 8.72 48.80
C SER A 124 13.88 9.80 47.72
N TRP A 125 12.77 10.31 47.18
CA TRP A 125 12.81 11.53 46.37
C TRP A 125 12.99 12.73 47.31
N PRO A 126 13.88 13.69 47.02
CA PRO A 126 14.03 14.89 47.83
C PRO A 126 12.80 15.79 47.74
N ASP A 127 12.57 16.63 48.74
CA ASP A 127 11.44 17.58 48.79
C ASP A 127 11.96 18.99 49.12
N PRO A 128 11.70 20.03 48.29
CA PRO A 128 11.04 19.98 46.99
C PRO A 128 11.97 19.43 45.90
N LEU A 129 11.51 18.40 45.17
CA LEU A 129 12.21 17.92 43.97
C LEU A 129 12.13 18.98 42.87
N ARG A 130 13.29 19.59 42.55
CA ARG A 130 13.46 20.58 41.48
C ARG A 130 14.64 20.17 40.60
N TYR A 131 14.56 20.50 39.31
CA TYR A 131 15.72 20.39 38.44
C TYR A 131 16.82 21.35 38.91
N GLN A 132 18.06 20.87 38.98
CA GLN A 132 19.24 21.64 39.33
C GLN A 132 20.21 21.58 38.15
N GLN A 133 20.83 22.71 37.80
CA GLN A 133 21.72 22.86 36.65
C GLN A 133 23.12 22.24 36.85
N HIS A 134 23.31 21.44 37.89
CA HIS A 134 24.48 20.60 38.10
C HIS A 134 24.02 19.14 38.17
N ASP A 135 24.03 18.47 37.03
CA ASP A 135 23.85 17.02 36.99
C ASP A 135 25.18 16.33 37.37
N VAL A 136 25.14 15.32 38.23
CA VAL A 136 26.32 14.51 38.54
C VAL A 136 26.76 13.59 37.38
N PHE A 137 25.99 13.59 36.29
CA PHE A 137 26.30 13.00 35.00
C PHE A 137 26.64 14.04 33.91
N ASP A 138 26.73 15.33 34.23
CA ASP A 138 27.27 16.33 33.31
C ASP A 138 28.74 16.06 32.98
N GLU A 139 29.18 16.49 31.80
CA GLU A 139 30.48 16.10 31.25
C GLU A 139 31.66 16.60 32.11
N ALA A 140 31.51 17.76 32.76
CA ALA A 140 32.46 18.30 33.73
C ALA A 140 32.49 17.50 35.06
N ALA A 141 31.35 17.01 35.54
CA ALA A 141 31.29 16.14 36.72
C ALA A 141 31.92 14.76 36.43
N LEU A 142 31.68 14.22 35.23
CA LEU A 142 32.26 12.96 34.76
C LEU A 142 33.76 13.05 34.46
N ALA A 143 34.29 14.21 34.06
CA ALA A 143 35.72 14.40 33.81
C ALA A 143 36.56 14.19 35.09
N ASN A 144 36.03 14.61 36.25
CA ASN A 144 36.70 14.47 37.55
C ASN A 144 36.52 13.08 38.20
N ALA A 145 35.79 12.16 37.57
CA ALA A 145 35.39 10.88 38.16
C ALA A 145 36.30 9.69 37.76
N PHE A 146 37.52 9.96 37.30
CA PHE A 146 38.39 8.96 36.66
C PHE A 146 39.54 8.50 37.56
N ASP A 147 39.36 7.34 38.18
CA ASP A 147 40.44 6.57 38.83
C ASP A 147 40.10 5.06 38.79
N SER A 148 41.11 4.21 38.98
CA SER A 148 41.09 2.74 38.93
C SER A 148 40.94 2.08 37.55
N ALA A 149 41.64 0.95 37.37
CA ALA A 149 41.66 0.17 36.14
C ALA A 149 40.36 -0.64 35.89
N VAL A 150 40.15 -1.07 34.64
CA VAL A 150 38.99 -1.86 34.24
C VAL A 150 39.22 -3.34 34.54
N GLU A 151 38.81 -3.78 35.73
CA GLU A 151 38.48 -5.20 35.94
C GLU A 151 37.27 -5.61 35.07
N ALA A 152 37.24 -6.88 34.66
CA ALA A 152 36.18 -7.46 33.84
C ALA A 152 34.90 -7.75 34.66
N GLU A 153 34.38 -6.73 35.34
CA GLU A 153 33.17 -6.82 36.17
C GLU A 153 31.89 -7.06 35.35
N PRO A 154 30.88 -7.72 35.93
CA PRO A 154 29.67 -8.13 35.21
C PRO A 154 28.81 -6.94 34.72
N PRO A 155 27.99 -7.13 33.67
CA PRO A 155 27.08 -6.10 33.16
C PRO A 155 26.12 -5.54 34.22
N LEU A 156 25.90 -4.23 34.20
CA LEU A 156 24.87 -3.59 35.03
C LEU A 156 23.47 -4.04 34.60
N THR A 157 22.60 -4.25 35.57
CA THR A 157 21.18 -4.56 35.39
C THR A 157 20.32 -3.30 35.38
N CYS A 158 19.17 -3.33 34.70
CA CYS A 158 18.12 -2.33 34.82
C CYS A 158 17.46 -2.42 36.20
N ALA A 159 17.22 -1.28 36.84
CA ALA A 159 16.31 -1.19 37.99
C ALA A 159 14.85 -1.40 37.54
N GLU A 160 14.04 -2.09 38.35
CA GLU A 160 12.63 -2.38 38.04
C GLU A 160 11.65 -1.33 38.61
N GLN A 161 11.98 -0.78 39.78
CA GLN A 161 11.22 0.27 40.50
C GLN A 161 12.19 1.41 40.86
N ASP A 162 11.91 2.25 41.85
CA ASP A 162 12.76 3.40 42.24
C ASP A 162 14.28 3.09 42.25
N PHE A 163 14.78 2.37 43.25
CA PHE A 163 16.17 1.88 43.31
C PHE A 163 16.26 0.36 43.54
N THR A 164 15.18 -0.36 43.22
CA THR A 164 15.14 -1.82 43.29
C THR A 164 15.95 -2.43 42.15
N VAL A 165 17.07 -3.08 42.49
CA VAL A 165 18.04 -3.68 41.57
C VAL A 165 18.13 -5.20 41.78
N GLN A 166 18.63 -5.91 40.77
CA GLN A 166 18.91 -7.35 40.81
C GLN A 166 20.37 -7.60 40.40
N PRO A 167 21.05 -8.65 40.90
CA PRO A 167 22.39 -9.03 40.44
C PRO A 167 22.35 -9.49 38.99
N TYR A 168 23.50 -9.45 38.32
CA TYR A 168 23.68 -10.08 37.01
C TYR A 168 23.75 -11.62 37.15
N TRP A 169 23.24 -12.33 36.14
CA TRP A 169 23.49 -13.77 35.94
C TRP A 169 23.49 -14.10 34.43
N PRO A 170 24.21 -15.14 33.96
CA PRO A 170 24.48 -15.32 32.53
C PRO A 170 23.26 -15.57 31.63
N SER A 171 22.18 -16.17 32.15
CA SER A 171 20.94 -16.43 31.38
C SER A 171 19.94 -15.25 31.38
N MET A 172 20.36 -14.06 31.79
CA MET A 172 19.51 -12.88 31.85
C MET A 172 19.19 -12.31 30.46
N LYS A 173 17.91 -12.10 30.15
CA LYS A 173 17.45 -11.48 28.89
C LYS A 173 17.91 -10.03 28.80
N GLU A 174 18.40 -9.62 27.62
CA GLU A 174 19.04 -8.30 27.37
C GLU A 174 18.21 -7.08 27.83
N TYR A 175 16.87 -7.14 27.77
CA TYR A 175 16.03 -6.02 28.24
C TYR A 175 16.15 -5.74 29.75
N ARG A 176 16.69 -6.68 30.54
CA ARG A 176 17.04 -6.50 31.96
C ARG A 176 18.46 -5.97 32.17
N LEU A 177 19.25 -5.79 31.11
CA LEU A 177 20.61 -5.25 31.16
C LEU A 177 20.63 -3.77 30.78
N LEU A 178 21.39 -2.98 31.53
CA LEU A 178 21.68 -1.58 31.25
C LEU A 178 22.80 -1.51 30.20
N THR A 179 22.44 -1.74 28.94
CA THR A 179 23.40 -1.71 27.83
C THR A 179 23.82 -0.27 27.48
N ARG A 180 24.97 -0.13 26.82
CA ARG A 180 25.49 1.17 26.33
C ARG A 180 24.44 1.91 25.47
N ASN A 181 23.64 1.16 24.72
CA ASN A 181 22.60 1.68 23.84
C ASN A 181 21.46 2.34 24.64
N ARG A 182 21.09 1.79 25.82
CA ARG A 182 20.09 2.40 26.72
C ARG A 182 20.57 3.73 27.30
N VAL A 183 21.86 3.81 27.66
CA VAL A 183 22.48 5.03 28.21
C VAL A 183 22.64 6.10 27.12
N ALA A 184 23.07 5.73 25.92
CA ALA A 184 23.19 6.65 24.78
C ALA A 184 21.83 7.21 24.36
N CYS A 185 20.80 6.36 24.27
CA CYS A 185 19.41 6.79 24.06
C CYS A 185 18.96 7.78 25.15
N TRP A 186 19.10 7.43 26.44
CA TRP A 186 18.75 8.33 27.55
C TRP A 186 19.42 9.70 27.41
N ARG A 187 20.74 9.76 27.18
CA ARG A 187 21.46 11.03 27.02
C ARG A 187 20.99 11.84 25.82
N SER A 188 20.66 11.19 24.71
CA SER A 188 20.18 11.82 23.48
C SER A 188 18.83 12.53 23.66
N HIS A 189 17.91 11.92 24.43
CA HIS A 189 16.63 12.56 24.78
C HIS A 189 16.80 13.61 25.88
N LEU A 190 17.64 13.35 26.88
CA LEU A 190 17.89 14.26 28.01
C LEU A 190 18.48 15.59 27.55
N SER A 191 19.40 15.59 26.57
CA SER A 191 20.04 16.82 26.07
C SER A 191 19.06 17.79 25.40
N ILE A 192 18.01 17.27 24.74
CA ILE A 192 16.93 18.10 24.18
C ILE A 192 16.13 18.75 25.30
N LEU A 193 15.76 17.99 26.32
CA LEU A 193 15.03 18.51 27.49
C LEU A 193 15.86 19.56 28.25
N GLN A 194 17.15 19.30 28.49
CA GLN A 194 18.08 20.26 29.12
C GLN A 194 18.20 21.56 28.29
N ARG A 195 18.21 21.48 26.95
CA ARG A 195 18.22 22.65 26.06
C ARG A 195 16.89 23.43 26.07
N GLN A 196 15.79 22.79 26.41
CA GLN A 196 14.43 23.36 26.36
C GLN A 196 13.88 23.83 27.71
N VAL A 197 14.46 23.41 28.85
CA VAL A 197 13.93 23.73 30.19
C VAL A 197 13.77 25.23 30.48
N HIS A 198 14.63 26.08 29.90
CA HIS A 198 14.55 27.54 30.06
C HIS A 198 13.60 28.22 29.05
N LYS A 199 12.98 27.47 28.14
CA LYS A 199 12.00 27.95 27.16
C LYS A 199 10.59 27.61 27.62
N GLN A 200 9.71 28.61 27.66
CA GLN A 200 8.29 28.43 27.99
C GLN A 200 7.48 28.00 26.74
N VAL A 201 7.95 26.95 26.05
CA VAL A 201 7.36 26.40 24.82
C VAL A 201 7.34 24.87 24.92
N ALA A 202 6.26 24.22 24.46
CA ALA A 202 6.20 22.77 24.43
C ALA A 202 7.26 22.19 23.47
N THR A 203 7.75 20.99 23.75
CA THR A 203 8.82 20.34 22.95
C THR A 203 8.32 19.00 22.41
N LEU A 204 8.26 18.85 21.09
CA LEU A 204 8.06 17.57 20.41
C LEU A 204 9.43 16.94 20.12
N VAL A 205 9.64 15.71 20.59
CA VAL A 205 10.84 14.90 20.34
C VAL A 205 10.47 13.68 19.52
N MET A 206 11.26 13.38 18.48
CA MET A 206 11.08 12.23 17.58
C MET A 206 12.41 11.54 17.32
N GLU A 207 12.39 10.22 17.10
CA GLU A 207 13.56 9.42 16.66
C GLU A 207 13.69 9.42 15.12
N ASP A 208 14.87 9.05 14.58
CA ASP A 208 15.17 9.15 13.14
C ASP A 208 14.55 8.06 12.24
N ASP A 209 13.85 7.07 12.82
CA ASP A 209 13.20 5.96 12.09
C ASP A 209 11.68 5.91 12.23
N VAL A 210 11.01 7.05 12.45
CA VAL A 210 9.53 7.10 12.51
C VAL A 210 8.82 7.08 11.14
N ASP A 211 7.54 6.71 11.17
CA ASP A 211 6.49 6.97 10.18
C ASP A 211 5.28 7.64 10.88
N MET A 212 4.47 8.41 10.15
CA MET A 212 3.34 9.19 10.70
C MET A 212 2.09 9.05 9.83
N GLU A 213 0.89 9.17 10.40
CA GLU A 213 -0.37 9.22 9.61
C GLU A 213 -0.36 10.36 8.57
N VAL A 214 -0.86 10.12 7.34
CA VAL A 214 -0.95 11.21 6.34
C VAL A 214 -1.84 12.38 6.78
N ASP A 215 -2.88 12.14 7.59
CA ASP A 215 -3.70 13.19 8.21
C ASP A 215 -3.22 13.61 9.61
N ILE A 216 -1.92 13.43 9.94
CA ILE A 216 -1.32 13.74 11.26
C ILE A 216 -1.76 15.10 11.81
N ARG A 217 -1.90 16.12 10.97
CA ARG A 217 -2.37 17.46 11.36
C ARG A 217 -3.79 17.44 11.93
N ALA A 218 -4.71 16.78 11.25
CA ALA A 218 -6.11 16.67 11.68
C ALA A 218 -6.24 15.84 12.96
N ARG A 219 -5.38 14.82 13.13
CA ARG A 219 -5.29 14.04 14.39
C ARG A 219 -4.74 14.86 15.53
N LEU A 220 -3.61 15.55 15.33
CA LEU A 220 -2.97 16.39 16.36
C LEU A 220 -3.87 17.53 16.82
N GLY A 221 -4.59 18.22 15.92
CA GLY A 221 -5.55 19.26 16.32
C GLY A 221 -6.62 18.72 17.28
N ARG A 222 -7.23 17.57 16.97
CA ARG A 222 -8.23 16.89 17.83
C ARG A 222 -7.65 16.38 19.14
N VAL A 223 -6.37 16.01 19.18
CA VAL A 223 -5.66 15.66 20.42
C VAL A 223 -5.42 16.90 21.28
N TRP A 224 -5.02 18.03 20.66
CA TRP A 224 -4.69 19.26 21.38
C TRP A 224 -5.91 19.98 21.94
N GLU A 225 -7.04 19.95 21.23
CA GLU A 225 -8.36 20.40 21.74
C GLU A 225 -8.85 19.61 22.97
N ALA A 226 -8.28 18.42 23.22
CA ALA A 226 -8.69 17.50 24.27
C ALA A 226 -7.73 17.43 25.48
N LEU A 227 -6.58 18.11 25.43
CA LEU A 227 -5.61 18.08 26.51
C LEU A 227 -6.08 18.90 27.73
N PRO A 228 -6.00 18.35 28.96
CA PRO A 228 -6.11 19.14 30.19
C PRO A 228 -5.02 20.22 30.25
N GLN A 229 -5.21 21.27 31.05
CA GLN A 229 -4.24 22.38 31.12
C GLN A 229 -2.95 22.01 31.87
N ASP A 230 -2.99 20.99 32.72
CA ASP A 230 -1.95 20.59 33.67
C ASP A 230 -1.21 19.30 33.25
N TRP A 231 -1.14 19.05 31.94
CA TRP A 231 -0.41 17.94 31.33
C TRP A 231 1.12 18.12 31.41
N ASP A 232 1.85 17.03 31.58
CA ASP A 232 3.32 17.01 31.50
C ASP A 232 3.82 16.42 30.18
N MET A 233 3.22 15.31 29.72
CA MET A 233 3.67 14.59 28.51
C MET A 233 2.51 14.06 27.65
N VAL A 234 2.75 13.92 26.35
CA VAL A 234 1.85 13.24 25.40
C VAL A 234 2.64 12.29 24.51
N PHE A 235 2.36 11.00 24.59
CA PHE A 235 2.94 9.98 23.71
C PHE A 235 2.13 9.92 22.41
N LEU A 236 2.73 10.37 21.30
CA LEU A 236 2.10 10.36 19.97
C LEU A 236 2.13 8.98 19.32
N GLY A 237 3.05 8.14 19.79
CA GLY A 237 2.90 6.70 19.71
C GLY A 237 3.59 6.00 20.87
N HIS A 238 3.26 4.72 21.02
CA HIS A 238 3.78 3.82 22.04
C HIS A 238 4.08 2.46 21.42
N CYS A 239 4.73 1.57 22.18
CA CYS A 239 4.99 0.20 21.77
C CYS A 239 4.80 -0.77 22.96
N ARG A 240 4.41 -2.02 22.70
CA ARG A 240 4.39 -3.14 23.68
C ARG A 240 3.62 -2.87 25.00
N SER A 241 2.81 -1.82 25.07
CA SER A 241 2.09 -1.31 26.23
C SER A 241 0.58 -1.31 25.96
N ASN A 242 -0.25 -1.19 27.01
CA ASN A 242 -1.71 -1.12 26.88
C ASN A 242 -2.21 0.23 27.40
N GLU A 243 -2.13 1.23 26.53
CA GLU A 243 -2.53 2.60 26.86
C GLU A 243 -4.05 2.82 26.75
N SER A 244 -4.77 1.90 26.10
CA SER A 244 -6.23 1.76 26.20
C SER A 244 -6.73 1.20 27.55
N TYR A 245 -5.85 1.01 28.54
CA TYR A 245 -6.23 0.52 29.88
C TYR A 245 -7.11 1.52 30.65
N HIS A 246 -6.86 2.82 30.49
CA HIS A 246 -7.74 3.87 31.02
C HIS A 246 -8.75 4.31 29.97
N SER A 247 -9.91 4.82 30.41
CA SER A 247 -10.92 5.35 29.48
C SER A 247 -10.40 6.59 28.75
N PRO A 248 -10.79 6.82 27.47
CA PRO A 248 -10.43 8.03 26.75
C PRO A 248 -11.03 9.26 27.42
N LEU A 249 -10.37 10.41 27.27
CA LEU A 249 -10.90 11.68 27.75
C LEU A 249 -12.22 12.01 27.03
N PRO A 250 -13.22 12.58 27.74
CA PRO A 250 -14.47 13.01 27.14
C PRO A 250 -14.24 14.23 26.25
N THR A 251 -15.03 14.37 25.18
CA THR A 251 -15.13 15.64 24.44
C THR A 251 -16.31 16.46 24.98
N ASN A 252 -16.26 17.78 24.83
CA ASN A 252 -17.42 18.67 25.06
C ASN A 252 -18.57 18.48 24.06
N ARG A 253 -18.48 17.53 23.12
CA ARG A 253 -19.52 17.17 22.14
C ARG A 253 -19.88 15.69 22.31
N GLN A 254 -20.93 15.43 23.08
CA GLN A 254 -21.39 14.11 23.61
C GLN A 254 -21.51 12.93 22.62
N VAL A 255 -21.22 13.09 21.33
CA VAL A 255 -21.40 12.09 20.28
C VAL A 255 -20.16 11.19 20.09
N HIS A 256 -18.94 11.67 20.38
CA HIS A 256 -17.70 10.91 20.18
C HIS A 256 -16.68 11.11 21.32
N SER A 257 -16.07 10.01 21.77
CA SER A 257 -14.91 10.05 22.67
C SER A 257 -13.65 10.52 21.94
N THR A 258 -12.66 11.02 22.69
CA THR A 258 -11.34 11.31 22.12
C THR A 258 -10.58 10.03 21.77
N ARG A 259 -9.44 10.18 21.07
CA ARG A 259 -8.40 9.15 20.93
C ARG A 259 -7.28 9.31 21.98
N LEU A 260 -7.54 10.06 23.05
CA LEU A 260 -6.52 10.48 24.01
C LEU A 260 -6.83 9.84 25.37
N HIS A 261 -5.97 8.96 25.83
CA HIS A 261 -6.14 8.20 27.08
C HIS A 261 -5.14 8.72 28.12
N PRO A 262 -5.47 8.73 29.42
CA PRO A 262 -4.46 8.82 30.47
C PRO A 262 -3.45 7.68 30.30
N SER A 263 -2.15 7.98 30.30
CA SER A 263 -1.12 6.96 30.12
C SER A 263 -1.10 5.98 31.28
N ASN A 264 -0.74 4.72 30.99
CA ASN A 264 -0.64 3.66 32.00
C ASN A 264 0.82 3.26 32.22
N ALA A 265 1.48 2.75 31.17
CA ALA A 265 2.87 2.33 31.19
C ALA A 265 3.50 2.46 29.79
N PRO A 266 3.56 3.67 29.19
CA PRO A 266 3.97 3.87 27.82
C PRO A 266 5.45 3.50 27.62
N LEU A 267 5.73 2.67 26.62
CA LEU A 267 7.09 2.26 26.24
C LEU A 267 7.39 2.67 24.78
N CYS A 268 8.68 2.66 24.44
CA CYS A 268 9.30 3.40 23.33
C CYS A 268 9.22 4.93 23.48
N THR A 269 10.19 5.63 22.88
CA THR A 269 10.37 7.10 22.94
C THR A 269 10.32 7.76 21.57
N HIS A 270 9.89 7.01 20.55
CA HIS A 270 10.06 7.37 19.14
C HIS A 270 9.28 8.64 18.73
N ALA A 271 8.20 8.99 19.43
CA ALA A 271 7.54 10.29 19.29
C ALA A 271 6.71 10.68 20.54
N TYR A 272 7.11 11.75 21.22
CA TYR A 272 6.37 12.33 22.35
C TYR A 272 6.50 13.85 22.41
N VAL A 273 5.54 14.51 23.06
CA VAL A 273 5.55 15.94 23.37
C VAL A 273 5.66 16.14 24.89
N VAL A 274 6.33 17.19 25.33
CA VAL A 274 6.45 17.59 26.75
C VAL A 274 6.05 19.06 26.92
N SER A 275 5.30 19.38 27.96
CA SER A 275 4.95 20.77 28.33
C SER A 275 6.12 21.44 29.06
N PRO A 276 6.20 22.79 29.15
CA PRO A 276 7.29 23.46 29.86
C PRO A 276 7.45 23.00 31.32
N SER A 277 6.34 22.90 32.06
CA SER A 277 6.32 22.34 33.42
C SER A 277 6.64 20.85 33.46
N GLY A 278 6.27 20.11 32.41
CA GLY A 278 6.64 18.72 32.20
C GLY A 278 8.15 18.55 32.01
N ILE A 279 8.83 19.47 31.30
CA ILE A 279 10.28 19.41 31.07
C ILE A 279 11.04 19.56 32.40
N GLU A 280 10.69 20.58 33.20
CA GLU A 280 11.28 20.76 34.55
C GLU A 280 11.07 19.52 35.43
N ARG A 281 9.85 18.97 35.45
CA ARG A 281 9.49 17.82 36.27
C ARG A 281 10.18 16.54 35.81
N VAL A 282 10.17 16.25 34.51
CA VAL A 282 10.84 15.09 33.92
C VAL A 282 12.34 15.17 34.16
N LEU A 283 12.99 16.31 33.90
CA LEU A 283 14.42 16.49 34.18
C LEU A 283 14.77 16.24 35.65
N ALA A 284 14.02 16.83 36.59
CA ALA A 284 14.26 16.66 38.02
C ALA A 284 14.29 15.18 38.45
N HIS A 285 13.46 14.33 37.83
CA HIS A 285 13.49 12.89 38.09
C HIS A 285 14.59 12.18 37.29
N LEU A 286 14.79 12.50 36.00
CA LEU A 286 15.75 11.83 35.12
C LEU A 286 17.23 12.16 35.42
N THR A 287 17.52 13.22 36.17
CA THR A 287 18.87 13.55 36.68
C THR A 287 19.08 13.17 38.16
N TYR A 288 18.04 12.69 38.87
CA TYR A 288 18.19 12.32 40.29
C TYR A 288 19.09 11.08 40.45
N PRO A 289 20.25 11.14 41.14
CA PRO A 289 21.33 10.17 40.90
C PRO A 289 21.03 8.67 41.13
N PRO A 290 20.21 8.27 42.12
CA PRO A 290 19.80 6.87 42.28
C PRO A 290 18.88 6.34 41.16
N PHE A 291 18.16 7.23 40.47
CA PHE A 291 17.19 6.91 39.42
C PHE A 291 17.74 7.14 38.00
N ALA A 292 18.52 8.19 37.81
CA ALA A 292 19.16 8.58 36.57
C ALA A 292 19.99 7.43 35.96
N TYR A 293 19.81 7.19 34.65
CA TYR A 293 20.49 6.13 33.90
C TYR A 293 20.38 4.71 34.50
N SER A 294 19.46 4.47 35.44
CA SER A 294 19.34 3.17 36.14
C SER A 294 18.70 2.06 35.29
N ARG A 295 18.06 2.43 34.18
CA ARG A 295 17.33 1.60 33.19
C ARG A 295 17.31 2.34 31.84
N SER A 296 16.56 1.87 30.83
CA SER A 296 16.28 2.69 29.64
C SER A 296 15.24 3.79 29.91
N ILE A 297 15.31 4.88 29.14
CA ILE A 297 14.48 6.07 29.36
C ILE A 297 12.97 5.77 29.22
N ASP A 298 12.57 4.90 28.29
CA ASP A 298 11.19 4.42 28.14
C ASP A 298 10.63 3.84 29.46
N ARG A 299 11.39 2.95 30.10
CA ARG A 299 11.04 2.32 31.38
C ARG A 299 11.13 3.28 32.57
N ALA A 300 11.95 4.33 32.47
CA ALA A 300 11.98 5.38 33.48
C ALA A 300 10.71 6.25 33.39
N LEU A 301 10.35 6.70 32.19
CA LEU A 301 9.11 7.46 31.95
C LEU A 301 7.88 6.63 32.34
N ALA A 302 7.78 5.36 31.92
CA ALA A 302 6.71 4.46 32.35
C ALA A 302 6.58 4.35 33.88
N TRP A 303 7.70 4.21 34.60
CA TRP A 303 7.69 4.18 36.07
C TRP A 303 7.23 5.51 36.68
N LEU A 304 7.63 6.65 36.10
CA LEU A 304 7.18 7.97 36.56
C LEU A 304 5.68 8.20 36.32
N VAL A 305 5.10 7.65 35.23
CA VAL A 305 3.65 7.61 35.03
C VAL A 305 2.99 6.75 36.11
N GLN A 306 3.42 5.49 36.26
CA GLN A 306 2.82 4.54 37.20
C GLN A 306 2.91 4.96 38.68
N SER A 307 3.95 5.71 39.05
CA SER A 307 4.14 6.26 40.40
C SER A 307 3.51 7.64 40.61
N GLY A 308 2.73 8.15 39.65
CA GLY A 308 2.03 9.44 39.73
C GLY A 308 2.96 10.66 39.73
N ARG A 309 4.20 10.50 39.28
CA ARG A 309 5.26 11.52 39.27
C ARG A 309 5.15 12.49 38.10
N ILE A 310 4.51 12.07 37.01
CA ILE A 310 4.20 12.89 35.82
C ILE A 310 2.79 12.61 35.29
N LYS A 311 2.10 13.65 34.79
CA LYS A 311 0.79 13.55 34.15
C LYS A 311 0.95 13.34 32.64
N ALA A 312 0.93 12.08 32.22
CA ALA A 312 1.08 11.72 30.81
C ALA A 312 -0.24 11.26 30.18
N TYR A 313 -0.36 11.50 28.87
CA TYR A 313 -1.45 11.01 28.02
C TYR A 313 -0.89 10.28 26.79
N SER A 314 -1.64 9.30 26.28
CA SER A 314 -1.25 8.43 25.17
C SER A 314 -2.29 8.48 24.07
N VAL A 315 -1.87 8.64 22.82
CA VAL A 315 -2.78 8.63 21.66
C VAL A 315 -3.02 7.19 21.19
N VAL A 316 -4.28 6.77 21.15
CA VAL A 316 -4.68 5.39 20.81
C VAL A 316 -5.73 5.38 19.68
N PRO A 317 -5.51 4.66 18.56
CA PRO A 317 -4.23 4.05 18.16
C PRO A 317 -3.14 5.11 17.95
N SER A 318 -1.89 4.68 18.07
CA SER A 318 -0.70 5.52 17.86
C SER A 318 -0.71 6.20 16.48
N ILE A 319 -0.41 7.50 16.43
CA ILE A 319 -0.40 8.31 15.19
C ILE A 319 1.01 8.53 14.61
N VAL A 320 2.03 8.04 15.33
CA VAL A 320 3.42 7.94 14.89
C VAL A 320 3.96 6.56 15.34
N VAL A 321 4.66 5.81 14.49
CA VAL A 321 5.25 4.50 14.84
C VAL A 321 6.69 4.38 14.35
N GLN A 322 7.48 3.50 14.97
CA GLN A 322 8.83 3.17 14.52
C GLN A 322 8.82 2.21 13.32
N ARG A 323 9.57 2.52 12.27
CA ARG A 323 9.74 1.70 11.07
C ARG A 323 10.69 0.54 11.33
N LYS A 324 10.32 -0.67 10.90
CA LYS A 324 11.24 -1.80 10.80
C LYS A 324 12.14 -1.63 9.56
N MET A 325 13.06 -0.67 9.61
CA MET A 325 14.26 -0.68 8.76
C MET A 325 15.19 -1.79 9.27
N ASP A 326 15.92 -2.48 8.38
CA ASP A 326 16.71 -3.66 8.76
C ASP A 326 17.73 -3.39 9.87
N ALA A 327 17.83 -4.36 10.80
CA ALA A 327 18.73 -4.36 11.95
C ALA A 327 18.76 -3.04 12.75
N SER A 328 17.74 -2.79 13.57
CA SER A 328 17.85 -1.80 14.64
C SER A 328 19.02 -2.15 15.59
N ASP A 329 20.03 -1.29 15.68
CA ASP A 329 21.18 -1.40 16.61
C ASP A 329 20.78 -1.65 18.09
N VAL A 330 19.50 -1.42 18.43
CA VAL A 330 18.90 -1.51 19.77
C VAL A 330 18.49 -2.94 20.17
N ALA A 331 18.50 -3.91 19.24
CA ALA A 331 18.09 -5.30 19.53
C ALA A 331 18.89 -6.34 18.73
N ILE A 332 19.90 -6.95 19.36
CA ILE A 332 20.64 -8.09 18.77
C ILE A 332 19.91 -9.39 19.17
N GLY A 333 18.78 -9.64 18.52
CA GLY A 333 17.97 -10.84 18.68
C GLY A 333 17.35 -11.26 17.34
N LYS A 334 17.17 -12.57 17.13
CA LYS A 334 16.54 -13.09 15.91
C LYS A 334 15.10 -12.57 15.75
N PRO A 335 14.61 -12.37 14.51
CA PRO A 335 13.24 -11.90 14.26
C PRO A 335 12.20 -13.01 14.49
N GLU A 336 12.02 -13.44 15.74
CA GLU A 336 10.96 -14.36 16.16
C GLU A 336 9.59 -13.66 16.16
N ASN A 337 8.92 -13.62 14.99
CA ASN A 337 7.48 -13.45 14.78
C ASN A 337 6.70 -12.32 15.51
N GLU A 338 7.35 -11.40 16.23
CA GLU A 338 6.70 -10.29 16.91
C GLU A 338 6.19 -9.25 15.90
N THR A 339 4.90 -9.37 15.58
CA THR A 339 4.10 -8.30 15.01
C THR A 339 3.94 -7.19 16.05
N TRP A 340 4.29 -5.94 15.69
CA TRP A 340 3.88 -4.80 16.49
C TRP A 340 2.35 -4.76 16.53
N ARG A 341 1.76 -4.52 17.71
CA ARG A 341 0.31 -4.38 17.88
C ARG A 341 -0.20 -3.11 17.21
N ASP A 342 0.54 -2.03 17.38
CA ASP A 342 0.25 -0.71 16.82
C ASP A 342 0.68 -0.65 15.35
N ARG A 343 -0.21 -0.12 14.51
CA ARG A 343 0.01 0.22 13.11
C ARG A 343 -0.72 1.52 12.81
N LEU A 344 -0.14 2.35 11.96
CA LEU A 344 -0.81 3.51 11.39
C LEU A 344 -1.94 3.05 10.46
N GLU A 345 -3.04 3.79 10.42
CA GLU A 345 -4.14 3.51 9.48
C GLU A 345 -3.70 3.79 8.04
N HIS A 346 -3.00 4.92 7.86
CA HIS A 346 -2.52 5.46 6.59
C HIS A 346 -1.16 6.12 6.79
N GLY A 347 -0.17 5.36 7.30
CA GLY A 347 1.18 5.87 7.56
C GLY A 347 1.88 6.33 6.29
N PHE A 348 2.59 7.45 6.30
CA PHE A 348 3.21 8.08 5.14
C PHE A 348 4.10 7.13 4.34
N PHE A 349 5.05 6.44 4.97
CA PHE A 349 5.94 5.51 4.27
C PHE A 349 5.22 4.22 3.86
N VAL A 350 4.29 3.71 4.68
CA VAL A 350 3.44 2.57 4.30
C VAL A 350 2.57 2.93 3.08
N SER A 351 2.02 4.14 3.05
CA SER A 351 1.23 4.70 1.95
C SER A 351 2.07 5.23 0.79
N PHE A 352 3.39 5.39 0.91
CA PHE A 352 4.32 5.65 -0.20
C PHE A 352 4.84 4.35 -0.84
N ALA A 353 5.16 3.34 -0.03
CA ALA A 353 5.41 1.98 -0.53
C ALA A 353 4.14 1.42 -1.21
N ASN A 354 2.97 1.66 -0.60
CA ASN A 354 1.69 1.42 -1.24
C ASN A 354 1.26 2.54 -2.21
N ALA A 355 1.95 3.68 -2.38
CA ALA A 355 1.59 4.66 -3.43
C ALA A 355 1.86 4.07 -4.82
N PHE A 356 2.89 3.23 -4.92
CA PHE A 356 3.15 2.39 -6.09
C PHE A 356 2.04 1.36 -6.39
N ILE A 357 1.08 1.17 -5.47
CA ILE A 357 -0.01 0.17 -5.58
C ILE A 357 -1.42 0.84 -5.53
N LEU A 358 -1.58 1.95 -4.80
CA LEU A 358 -2.84 2.57 -4.39
C LEU A 358 -2.81 4.12 -4.31
N ALA A 359 -1.96 4.81 -5.08
CA ALA A 359 -2.13 6.23 -5.36
C ALA A 359 -2.56 6.52 -6.82
N PRO A 360 -3.83 6.31 -7.23
CA PRO A 360 -4.32 6.71 -8.55
C PRO A 360 -4.61 8.21 -8.68
N ALA A 361 -4.44 9.00 -7.60
CA ALA A 361 -4.75 10.42 -7.58
C ALA A 361 -3.52 11.29 -7.92
N ASP A 362 -2.57 11.45 -7.00
CA ASP A 362 -1.69 12.63 -7.04
C ASP A 362 -0.67 12.65 -8.17
N TRP A 363 -0.01 11.50 -8.45
CA TRP A 363 0.90 11.42 -9.60
C TRP A 363 0.14 11.42 -10.93
N PHE A 364 -1.06 10.84 -10.99
CA PHE A 364 -1.93 10.96 -12.17
C PHE A 364 -2.46 12.39 -12.36
N CYS A 365 -2.71 13.14 -11.30
CA CYS A 365 -3.06 14.56 -11.39
C CYS A 365 -1.89 15.37 -11.96
N SER A 366 -0.68 15.20 -11.43
CA SER A 366 0.54 15.82 -11.97
C SER A 366 0.77 15.43 -13.44
N LEU A 367 0.61 14.15 -13.77
CA LEU A 367 0.73 13.60 -15.12
C LEU A 367 -0.34 14.14 -16.07
N MET A 368 -1.60 14.20 -15.66
CA MET A 368 -2.68 14.76 -16.45
C MET A 368 -2.56 16.28 -16.58
N GLU A 369 -1.99 16.98 -15.60
CA GLU A 369 -1.66 18.40 -15.70
C GLU A 369 -0.51 18.65 -16.70
N GLN A 370 0.50 17.78 -16.74
CA GLN A 370 1.54 17.78 -17.78
C GLN A 370 0.95 17.47 -19.16
N GLN A 371 0.14 16.41 -19.28
CA GLN A 371 -0.57 16.07 -20.52
C GLN A 371 -1.60 17.14 -20.92
N ALA A 372 -2.08 17.98 -19.99
CA ALA A 372 -2.97 19.13 -20.24
C ALA A 372 -2.24 20.35 -20.80
N LYS A 373 -0.98 20.56 -20.41
CA LYS A 373 -0.09 21.61 -20.94
C LYS A 373 0.45 21.29 -22.35
N ALA A 374 0.19 20.09 -22.87
CA ALA A 374 0.63 19.66 -24.20
C ALA A 374 -0.06 20.43 -25.34
N PRO A 375 0.68 20.91 -26.36
CA PRO A 375 0.11 21.49 -27.58
C PRO A 375 -0.92 20.58 -28.26
N PRO A 376 -1.98 21.14 -28.87
CA PRO A 376 -3.08 20.35 -29.45
C PRO A 376 -2.62 19.46 -30.61
N GLU A 377 -1.53 19.82 -31.29
CA GLU A 377 -0.92 19.02 -32.35
C GLU A 377 -0.26 17.76 -31.79
N LEU A 378 0.61 17.88 -30.78
CA LEU A 378 1.28 16.75 -30.12
C LEU A 378 0.28 15.82 -29.43
N ARG A 379 -0.79 16.37 -28.83
CA ARG A 379 -1.89 15.58 -28.27
C ARG A 379 -2.60 14.73 -29.34
N LYS A 380 -2.82 15.25 -30.56
CA LYS A 380 -3.37 14.45 -31.67
C LYS A 380 -2.41 13.34 -32.11
N VAL A 381 -1.09 13.60 -32.09
CA VAL A 381 -0.07 12.57 -32.37
C VAL A 381 -0.18 11.44 -31.34
N ALA A 382 -0.26 11.75 -30.04
CA ALA A 382 -0.48 10.74 -28.99
C ALA A 382 -1.78 9.94 -29.17
N VAL A 383 -2.89 10.62 -29.52
CA VAL A 383 -4.19 9.97 -29.82
C VAL A 383 -4.10 9.03 -31.02
N PHE A 384 -3.42 9.44 -32.10
CA PHE A 384 -3.20 8.56 -33.26
C PHE A 384 -2.39 7.33 -32.86
N LEU A 385 -1.23 7.51 -32.21
CA LEU A 385 -0.34 6.42 -31.80
C LEU A 385 -1.01 5.43 -30.84
N ARG A 386 -1.99 5.88 -30.03
CA ARG A 386 -2.77 5.02 -29.13
C ARG A 386 -3.90 4.25 -29.84
N THR A 387 -4.27 4.65 -31.07
CA THR A 387 -5.35 4.04 -31.86
C THR A 387 -4.81 2.86 -32.69
N GLY A 388 -5.59 1.77 -32.83
CA GLY A 388 -5.18 0.60 -33.61
C GLY A 388 -4.77 0.89 -35.07
N ASN A 389 -5.28 1.98 -35.65
CA ASN A 389 -4.92 2.48 -36.98
C ASN A 389 -3.43 2.89 -37.12
N ALA A 390 -2.68 3.03 -36.03
CA ALA A 390 -1.24 3.30 -36.06
C ALA A 390 -0.37 2.05 -36.29
N GLY A 391 -0.93 0.83 -36.20
CA GLY A 391 -0.19 -0.41 -36.47
C GLY A 391 0.89 -0.79 -35.45
N ILE A 392 0.90 -0.16 -34.26
CA ILE A 392 1.89 -0.40 -33.21
C ILE A 392 1.61 -1.75 -32.51
N LYS A 393 2.59 -2.66 -32.51
CA LYS A 393 2.56 -3.91 -31.74
C LYS A 393 2.71 -3.62 -30.24
N VAL A 394 1.58 -3.37 -29.57
CA VAL A 394 1.49 -3.18 -28.12
C VAL A 394 1.58 -4.52 -27.40
N ARG A 395 2.32 -4.58 -26.28
CA ARG A 395 2.44 -5.73 -25.38
C ARG A 395 2.05 -5.30 -23.95
N VAL A 396 1.73 -6.25 -23.08
CA VAL A 396 1.37 -5.97 -21.66
C VAL A 396 2.56 -6.29 -20.75
N GLY A 397 2.96 -5.33 -19.92
CA GLY A 397 4.02 -5.47 -18.92
C GLY A 397 3.53 -5.17 -17.50
N ALA A 398 4.32 -5.54 -16.50
CA ALA A 398 4.05 -5.27 -15.09
C ALA A 398 4.98 -4.17 -14.57
N LEU A 399 4.45 -2.99 -14.27
CA LEU A 399 5.19 -1.90 -13.61
C LEU A 399 4.67 -1.80 -12.17
N ASN A 400 5.54 -2.15 -11.20
CA ASN A 400 5.23 -2.12 -9.77
C ASN A 400 3.94 -2.88 -9.40
N GLY A 401 3.72 -4.05 -10.02
CA GLY A 401 2.55 -4.90 -9.82
C GLY A 401 1.31 -4.53 -10.64
N LYS A 402 1.16 -3.28 -11.09
CA LYS A 402 0.08 -2.88 -12.02
C LYS A 402 0.45 -3.24 -13.47
N ARG A 403 -0.54 -3.70 -14.24
CA ARG A 403 -0.39 -3.96 -15.69
C ARG A 403 -0.49 -2.66 -16.48
N PHE A 404 0.40 -2.48 -17.46
CA PHE A 404 0.39 -1.38 -18.41
C PHE A 404 0.73 -1.86 -19.83
N ASP A 405 0.22 -1.14 -20.83
CA ASP A 405 0.54 -1.33 -22.25
C ASP A 405 1.90 -0.72 -22.58
N TYR A 406 2.77 -1.41 -23.33
CA TYR A 406 4.08 -0.91 -23.77
C TYR A 406 4.41 -1.26 -25.23
N PHE A 407 5.35 -0.54 -25.83
CA PHE A 407 5.80 -0.68 -27.23
C PHE A 407 7.31 -0.42 -27.38
N LYS A 408 7.90 -0.72 -28.55
CA LYS A 408 9.33 -0.48 -28.92
C LYS A 408 9.42 0.78 -29.78
N GLY A 409 10.33 1.72 -29.54
CA GLY A 409 10.36 3.05 -30.17
C GLY A 409 10.32 3.03 -31.71
N LYS A 410 11.03 2.07 -32.33
CA LYS A 410 11.03 1.79 -33.78
C LYS A 410 9.63 1.57 -34.37
N SER A 411 8.66 1.02 -33.63
CA SER A 411 7.29 0.86 -34.16
C SER A 411 6.49 2.16 -34.17
N ALA A 412 6.74 3.08 -33.22
CA ALA A 412 6.15 4.42 -33.26
C ALA A 412 6.73 5.29 -34.39
N ILE A 413 8.02 5.16 -34.69
CA ILE A 413 8.64 5.81 -35.87
C ILE A 413 7.97 5.31 -37.16
N LYS A 414 7.86 3.98 -37.33
CA LYS A 414 7.15 3.37 -38.48
C LYS A 414 5.67 3.83 -38.56
N ALA A 415 5.00 4.06 -37.44
CA ALA A 415 3.64 4.58 -37.39
C ALA A 415 3.54 6.04 -37.86
N LEU A 416 4.48 6.91 -37.50
CA LEU A 416 4.50 8.32 -37.94
C LEU A 416 4.87 8.48 -39.43
N LEU A 417 5.70 7.59 -39.96
CA LEU A 417 6.00 7.53 -41.40
C LEU A 417 4.90 6.83 -42.23
N SER A 418 3.80 6.42 -41.60
CA SER A 418 2.73 5.68 -42.29
C SER A 418 1.80 6.58 -43.13
N PRO A 419 1.20 6.06 -44.22
CA PRO A 419 0.17 6.76 -44.98
C PRO A 419 -1.16 6.92 -44.22
N ALA A 420 -1.28 6.38 -42.99
CA ALA A 420 -2.38 6.68 -42.08
C ALA A 420 -2.14 8.00 -41.33
N TYR A 421 -0.90 8.26 -40.89
CA TYR A 421 -0.52 9.52 -40.24
C TYR A 421 -0.62 10.71 -41.21
N GLY A 422 -0.13 10.57 -42.44
CA GLY A 422 -0.17 11.62 -43.46
C GLY A 422 -1.57 12.08 -43.91
N LYS A 423 -2.64 11.41 -43.47
CA LYS A 423 -4.04 11.79 -43.72
C LYS A 423 -4.64 12.68 -42.62
N LEU A 424 -3.94 12.86 -41.50
CA LEU A 424 -4.42 13.66 -40.36
C LEU A 424 -4.29 15.17 -40.61
N LYS A 425 -5.18 15.96 -40.00
CA LYS A 425 -5.21 17.43 -40.14
C LYS A 425 -4.81 18.16 -38.86
N GLY A 426 -3.84 19.07 -38.97
CA GLY A 426 -3.29 19.82 -37.84
C GLY A 426 -2.49 18.92 -36.88
N VAL A 427 -1.54 18.19 -37.45
CA VAL A 427 -0.41 17.52 -36.80
C VAL A 427 0.87 17.91 -37.56
N PRO A 428 2.07 17.79 -36.99
CA PRO A 428 3.30 18.06 -37.72
C PRO A 428 3.41 17.19 -38.98
N LYS A 429 3.81 17.78 -40.10
CA LYS A 429 4.17 17.03 -41.31
C LYS A 429 5.51 16.35 -41.06
N ILE A 430 5.53 15.03 -41.13
CA ILE A 430 6.71 14.20 -40.92
C ILE A 430 7.01 13.50 -42.23
N THR A 431 8.21 13.69 -42.73
CA THR A 431 8.76 13.09 -43.96
C THR A 431 10.03 12.27 -43.68
N ASN A 432 10.80 12.67 -42.67
CA ASN A 432 12.09 12.07 -42.33
C ASN A 432 12.06 11.40 -40.94
N GLU A 433 12.88 10.36 -40.73
CA GLU A 433 12.99 9.68 -39.43
C GLU A 433 13.48 10.62 -38.30
N ALA A 434 14.34 11.59 -38.62
CA ALA A 434 14.77 12.61 -37.67
C ALA A 434 13.61 13.49 -37.17
N GLU A 435 12.67 13.85 -38.04
CA GLU A 435 11.45 14.61 -37.69
C GLU A 435 10.51 13.76 -36.83
N ALA A 436 10.42 12.45 -37.11
CA ALA A 436 9.67 11.50 -36.29
C ALA A 436 10.26 11.38 -34.88
N ILE A 437 11.58 11.25 -34.77
CA ILE A 437 12.32 11.20 -33.49
C ILE A 437 12.12 12.50 -32.70
N GLN A 438 12.24 13.67 -33.34
CA GLN A 438 12.03 14.96 -32.69
C GLN A 438 10.57 15.12 -32.20
N THR A 439 9.59 14.70 -33.02
CA THR A 439 8.17 14.76 -32.64
C THR A 439 7.87 13.80 -31.48
N LEU A 440 8.42 12.58 -31.49
CA LEU A 440 8.26 11.60 -30.40
C LEU A 440 8.93 12.06 -29.10
N ALA A 441 10.10 12.70 -29.16
CA ALA A 441 10.71 13.35 -28.01
C ALA A 441 9.81 14.47 -27.45
N GLY A 442 9.19 15.27 -28.33
CA GLY A 442 8.19 16.26 -27.96
C GLY A 442 6.97 15.66 -27.25
N VAL A 443 6.44 14.52 -27.72
CA VAL A 443 5.34 13.80 -27.05
C VAL A 443 5.78 13.18 -25.71
N ASN A 444 7.01 12.63 -25.62
CA ASN A 444 7.57 12.05 -24.39
C ASN A 444 7.72 13.11 -23.27
N SER A 445 8.04 14.36 -23.63
CA SER A 445 8.19 15.46 -22.66
C SER A 445 6.91 15.85 -21.91
N PHE A 446 5.73 15.51 -22.46
CA PHE A 446 4.42 15.66 -21.81
C PHE A 446 3.90 14.35 -21.20
N ALA A 447 4.75 13.32 -21.09
CA ALA A 447 4.48 12.07 -20.38
C ALA A 447 3.20 11.33 -20.81
N PHE A 448 2.84 11.38 -22.10
CA PHE A 448 1.82 10.47 -22.68
C PHE A 448 2.30 9.01 -22.70
N PHE A 449 3.61 8.83 -22.84
CA PHE A 449 4.36 7.59 -22.62
C PHE A 449 5.69 7.96 -21.97
N LEU A 450 6.37 6.99 -21.32
CA LEU A 450 7.70 7.16 -20.75
C LEU A 450 8.60 5.96 -21.09
N ARG A 451 9.91 6.19 -21.23
CA ARG A 451 10.93 5.16 -21.48
C ARG A 451 11.05 4.21 -20.29
N VAL A 452 11.07 2.90 -20.57
CA VAL A 452 11.16 1.81 -19.60
C VAL A 452 12.19 0.75 -20.02
N GLN A 453 12.87 0.15 -19.05
CA GLN A 453 13.69 -1.04 -19.26
C GLN A 453 12.80 -2.30 -19.19
N ARG A 454 12.98 -3.22 -20.15
CA ARG A 454 12.31 -4.53 -20.21
C ARG A 454 13.10 -5.55 -19.38
N GLY A 455 12.64 -5.84 -18.17
CA GLY A 455 13.21 -6.85 -17.28
C GLY A 455 12.73 -8.27 -17.58
N ALA A 456 13.04 -9.19 -16.66
CA ALA A 456 12.61 -10.59 -16.71
C ALA A 456 11.07 -10.75 -16.62
N ALA A 457 10.59 -11.97 -16.87
CA ALA A 457 9.19 -12.33 -16.65
C ALA A 457 8.83 -12.22 -15.15
N SER A 458 7.65 -11.65 -14.83
CA SER A 458 7.22 -11.42 -13.44
C SER A 458 6.76 -12.71 -12.72
N GLY A 459 6.83 -13.87 -13.37
CA GLY A 459 6.52 -15.18 -12.81
C GLY A 459 7.17 -16.31 -13.60
N SER A 460 6.95 -17.55 -13.16
CA SER A 460 7.60 -18.76 -13.71
C SER A 460 7.03 -19.25 -15.05
N SER A 461 5.98 -18.63 -15.60
CA SER A 461 5.43 -18.99 -16.91
C SER A 461 5.88 -18.01 -18.00
N SER A 462 6.11 -18.53 -19.21
CA SER A 462 6.37 -17.73 -20.42
C SER A 462 5.24 -16.75 -20.77
N SER A 463 4.03 -17.03 -20.30
CA SER A 463 2.84 -16.18 -20.42
C SER A 463 2.73 -15.06 -19.37
N SER A 464 3.65 -14.98 -18.41
CA SER A 464 3.59 -13.95 -17.36
C SER A 464 4.10 -12.58 -17.87
N PRO A 465 3.48 -11.45 -17.49
CA PRO A 465 3.90 -10.13 -17.96
C PRO A 465 5.37 -9.86 -17.60
N LYS A 466 6.14 -9.28 -18.53
CA LYS A 466 7.52 -8.89 -18.28
C LYS A 466 7.56 -7.67 -17.37
N THR A 467 8.43 -7.68 -16.37
CA THR A 467 8.58 -6.59 -15.41
C THR A 467 9.18 -5.37 -16.11
N LEU A 468 8.58 -4.21 -15.90
CA LEU A 468 9.02 -2.93 -16.44
C LEU A 468 9.58 -2.06 -15.31
N GLN A 469 10.64 -1.30 -15.60
CA GLN A 469 11.19 -0.28 -14.69
C GLN A 469 11.34 1.04 -15.46
N VAL A 470 10.90 2.16 -14.87
CA VAL A 470 11.01 3.48 -15.51
C VAL A 470 12.45 3.99 -15.41
N ILE A 471 13.03 4.36 -16.55
CA ILE A 471 14.37 4.96 -16.60
C ILE A 471 14.23 6.46 -16.27
N PRO A 472 14.98 7.04 -15.31
CA PRO A 472 14.88 8.47 -14.99
C PRO A 472 15.23 9.38 -16.19
N GLU A 473 16.14 8.93 -17.05
CA GLU A 473 16.64 9.64 -18.23
C GLU A 473 15.67 9.52 -19.42
N GLN A 474 14.66 10.38 -19.44
CA GLN A 474 13.57 10.42 -20.43
C GLN A 474 13.95 11.01 -21.80
N LYS A 475 15.10 10.60 -22.34
CA LYS A 475 15.52 10.86 -23.73
C LYS A 475 14.92 9.79 -24.66
N PHE A 476 14.27 10.21 -25.74
CA PHE A 476 13.75 9.28 -26.75
C PHE A 476 14.88 8.69 -27.63
N THR A 477 14.88 7.38 -27.77
CA THR A 477 15.77 6.53 -28.58
C THR A 477 14.95 5.42 -29.29
N PRO A 478 15.26 5.04 -30.54
CA PRO A 478 14.45 4.10 -31.32
C PRO A 478 14.37 2.67 -30.74
N ASP A 479 15.47 2.12 -30.26
CA ASP A 479 15.58 0.70 -29.89
C ASP A 479 14.89 0.33 -28.57
N GLU A 480 14.60 1.33 -27.75
CA GLU A 480 14.11 1.19 -26.39
C GLU A 480 12.60 0.99 -26.28
N TYR A 481 12.16 0.59 -25.08
CA TYR A 481 10.75 0.37 -24.79
C TYR A 481 10.10 1.58 -24.10
N TYR A 482 8.81 1.79 -24.37
CA TYR A 482 8.01 2.89 -23.84
C TYR A 482 6.69 2.36 -23.31
N VAL A 483 6.31 2.75 -22.10
CA VAL A 483 5.04 2.38 -21.47
C VAL A 483 4.02 3.50 -21.63
N TRP A 484 2.78 3.16 -21.94
CA TRP A 484 1.68 4.11 -22.10
C TRP A 484 1.15 4.58 -20.74
N PHE A 485 1.03 5.89 -20.60
CA PHE A 485 0.31 6.56 -19.52
C PHE A 485 -0.88 7.39 -20.05
N PHE A 486 -1.35 7.05 -21.25
CA PHE A 486 -2.47 7.70 -21.91
C PHE A 486 -3.49 6.66 -22.38
N GLU A 487 -4.72 6.72 -21.84
CA GLU A 487 -5.77 5.72 -22.07
C GLU A 487 -6.73 6.10 -23.20
N GLY A 488 -6.59 7.29 -23.80
CA GLY A 488 -7.42 7.74 -24.92
C GLY A 488 -8.88 8.07 -24.53
N SER A 489 -9.80 7.97 -25.48
CA SER A 489 -11.22 8.21 -25.23
C SER A 489 -11.93 6.93 -24.79
N GLN A 490 -12.28 6.85 -23.51
CA GLN A 490 -12.98 5.70 -22.89
C GLN A 490 -14.52 5.80 -22.95
N TRP A 491 -15.07 6.70 -23.77
CA TRP A 491 -16.51 7.02 -23.76
C TRP A 491 -17.39 5.83 -24.16
N THR A 492 -16.93 4.98 -25.07
CA THR A 492 -17.60 3.71 -25.45
C THR A 492 -17.62 2.70 -24.30
N THR A 493 -16.52 2.61 -23.53
CA THR A 493 -16.40 1.77 -22.33
C THR A 493 -17.40 2.21 -21.25
N TYR A 494 -17.49 3.52 -20.98
CA TYR A 494 -18.47 4.06 -20.03
C TYR A 494 -19.91 3.87 -20.50
N ALA A 495 -20.22 4.11 -21.78
CA ALA A 495 -21.55 3.87 -22.33
C ALA A 495 -21.97 2.39 -22.23
N GLY A 496 -21.05 1.44 -22.50
CA GLY A 496 -21.27 0.02 -22.33
C GLY A 496 -21.48 -0.39 -20.87
N ALA A 497 -20.71 0.18 -19.93
CA ALA A 497 -20.88 -0.06 -18.50
C ALA A 497 -22.23 0.47 -17.98
N ILE A 498 -22.63 1.69 -18.36
CA ILE A 498 -23.92 2.28 -18.01
C ILE A 498 -25.08 1.44 -18.57
N LEU A 499 -24.97 0.96 -19.82
CA LEU A 499 -25.95 0.06 -20.43
C LEU A 499 -26.07 -1.27 -19.66
N MET A 500 -24.94 -1.88 -19.29
CA MET A 500 -24.91 -3.15 -18.54
C MET A 500 -25.55 -3.00 -17.14
N VAL A 501 -25.21 -1.92 -16.42
CA VAL A 501 -25.83 -1.59 -15.13
C VAL A 501 -27.32 -1.30 -15.29
N GLY A 502 -27.73 -0.58 -16.34
CA GLY A 502 -29.14 -0.31 -16.64
C GLY A 502 -29.96 -1.57 -16.90
N VAL A 503 -29.42 -2.54 -17.65
CA VAL A 503 -30.05 -3.85 -17.89
C VAL A 503 -30.16 -4.66 -16.60
N MET A 504 -29.09 -4.70 -15.78
CA MET A 504 -29.11 -5.37 -14.48
C MET A 504 -30.17 -4.76 -13.55
N LEU A 505 -30.20 -3.43 -13.43
CA LEU A 505 -31.16 -2.69 -12.60
C LEU A 505 -32.60 -2.93 -13.06
N ALA A 506 -32.86 -2.88 -14.37
CA ALA A 506 -34.18 -3.17 -14.92
C ALA A 506 -34.67 -4.58 -14.54
N GLY A 507 -33.79 -5.59 -14.63
CA GLY A 507 -34.07 -6.96 -14.21
C GLY A 507 -34.36 -7.10 -12.71
N VAL A 508 -33.54 -6.49 -11.85
CA VAL A 508 -33.75 -6.49 -10.38
C VAL A 508 -35.06 -5.78 -10.00
N MET A 509 -35.43 -4.73 -10.74
CA MET A 509 -36.68 -4.00 -10.53
C MET A 509 -37.95 -4.69 -11.08
N PHE A 510 -37.87 -5.91 -11.63
CA PHE A 510 -39.02 -6.67 -12.16
C PHE A 510 -40.27 -6.70 -11.24
N PRO A 511 -40.17 -6.84 -9.90
CA PRO A 511 -41.33 -6.79 -9.00
C PRO A 511 -42.11 -5.46 -9.07
N LEU A 512 -41.44 -4.36 -9.39
CA LEU A 512 -42.01 -3.00 -9.49
C LEU A 512 -42.57 -2.70 -10.89
N TRP A 513 -42.38 -3.57 -11.88
CA TRP A 513 -42.84 -3.31 -13.24
C TRP A 513 -44.38 -3.23 -13.31
N PRO A 514 -44.94 -2.34 -14.16
CA PRO A 514 -46.35 -2.35 -14.54
C PRO A 514 -46.86 -3.76 -14.90
N PRO A 515 -48.06 -4.17 -14.44
CA PRO A 515 -48.57 -5.54 -14.64
C PRO A 515 -48.55 -6.02 -16.10
N ILE A 516 -48.82 -5.12 -17.05
CA ILE A 516 -48.82 -5.38 -18.49
C ILE A 516 -47.44 -5.92 -18.96
N MET A 517 -46.33 -5.33 -18.50
CA MET A 517 -45.00 -5.78 -18.88
C MET A 517 -44.61 -7.10 -18.21
N ARG A 518 -45.03 -7.33 -16.95
CA ARG A 518 -44.84 -8.63 -16.29
C ARG A 518 -45.61 -9.75 -17.00
N GLN A 519 -46.82 -9.48 -17.47
CA GLN A 519 -47.62 -10.42 -18.25
C GLN A 519 -47.01 -10.67 -19.65
N GLY A 520 -46.43 -9.64 -20.28
CA GLY A 520 -45.64 -9.80 -21.52
C GLY A 520 -44.42 -10.71 -21.35
N VAL A 521 -43.63 -10.52 -20.27
CA VAL A 521 -42.49 -11.39 -19.94
C VAL A 521 -42.96 -12.83 -19.62
N TYR A 522 -44.09 -13.00 -18.94
CA TYR A 522 -44.68 -14.32 -18.69
C TYR A 522 -45.01 -15.06 -19.98
N TYR A 523 -45.70 -14.43 -20.94
CA TYR A 523 -46.00 -15.07 -22.23
C TYR A 523 -44.74 -15.34 -23.06
N LEU A 524 -43.76 -14.43 -23.06
CA LEU A 524 -42.47 -14.65 -23.73
C LEU A 524 -41.70 -15.83 -23.10
N SER A 525 -41.71 -15.95 -21.77
CA SER A 525 -41.10 -17.05 -21.04
C SER A 525 -41.79 -18.40 -21.34
N MET A 526 -43.12 -18.42 -21.40
CA MET A 526 -43.88 -19.63 -21.77
C MET A 526 -43.67 -20.03 -23.22
N GLY A 527 -43.56 -19.05 -24.14
CA GLY A 527 -43.18 -19.30 -25.53
C GLY A 527 -41.78 -19.89 -25.67
N MET A 528 -40.79 -19.33 -24.97
CA MET A 528 -39.42 -19.86 -24.93
C MET A 528 -39.36 -21.27 -24.34
N LEU A 529 -40.08 -21.52 -23.23
CA LEU A 529 -40.18 -22.84 -22.62
C LEU A 529 -40.83 -23.87 -23.56
N GLY A 530 -41.86 -23.46 -24.32
CA GLY A 530 -42.48 -24.27 -25.36
C GLY A 530 -41.53 -24.63 -26.51
N LEU A 531 -40.72 -23.68 -26.99
CA LEU A 531 -39.69 -23.92 -28.00
C LEU A 531 -38.59 -24.88 -27.50
N ILE A 532 -38.16 -24.72 -26.24
CA ILE A 532 -37.19 -25.63 -25.61
C ILE A 532 -37.79 -27.04 -25.45
N GLY A 533 -39.05 -27.15 -25.02
CA GLY A 533 -39.77 -28.42 -24.93
C GLY A 533 -39.92 -29.12 -26.28
N LEU A 534 -40.26 -28.36 -27.33
CA LEU A 534 -40.32 -28.86 -28.71
C LEU A 534 -38.95 -29.36 -29.21
N PHE A 535 -37.87 -28.62 -28.91
CA PHE A 535 -36.50 -29.05 -29.26
C PHE A 535 -36.13 -30.37 -28.59
N PHE A 536 -36.43 -30.54 -27.29
CA PHE A 536 -36.23 -31.83 -26.60
C PHE A 536 -37.13 -32.94 -27.17
N ALA A 537 -38.38 -32.66 -27.51
CA ALA A 537 -39.27 -33.64 -28.14
C ALA A 537 -38.72 -34.13 -29.48
N ILE A 538 -38.23 -33.23 -30.34
CA ILE A 538 -37.58 -33.58 -31.61
C ILE A 538 -36.31 -34.40 -31.36
N ALA A 539 -35.48 -34.03 -30.37
CA ALA A 539 -34.28 -34.79 -30.02
C ALA A 539 -34.58 -36.21 -29.51
N ILE A 540 -35.66 -36.39 -28.73
CA ILE A 540 -36.11 -37.70 -28.23
C ILE A 540 -36.67 -38.55 -29.37
N VAL A 541 -37.54 -37.98 -30.24
CA VAL A 541 -38.08 -38.69 -31.42
C VAL A 541 -36.94 -39.11 -32.36
N ARG A 542 -35.96 -38.24 -32.60
CA ARG A 542 -34.73 -38.52 -33.35
C ARG A 542 -33.95 -39.71 -32.76
N LEU A 543 -33.78 -39.76 -31.44
CA LEU A 543 -33.09 -40.86 -30.76
C LEU A 543 -33.86 -42.18 -30.85
N ILE A 544 -35.18 -42.17 -30.61
CA ILE A 544 -36.03 -43.36 -30.71
C ILE A 544 -36.01 -43.92 -32.14
N PHE A 545 -36.13 -43.05 -33.15
CA PHE A 545 -36.07 -43.46 -34.56
C PHE A 545 -34.70 -44.03 -34.94
N TYR A 546 -33.61 -43.45 -34.45
CA TYR A 546 -32.27 -44.01 -34.64
C TYR A 546 -32.15 -45.41 -34.01
N ILE A 547 -32.60 -45.60 -32.77
CA ILE A 547 -32.58 -46.92 -32.09
C ILE A 547 -33.38 -47.97 -32.88
N ILE A 548 -34.59 -47.63 -33.34
CA ILE A 548 -35.43 -48.53 -34.14
C ILE A 548 -34.75 -48.86 -35.48
N THR A 549 -34.19 -47.87 -36.18
CA THR A 549 -33.56 -48.10 -37.49
C THR A 549 -32.27 -48.89 -37.38
N VAL A 550 -31.41 -48.68 -36.37
CA VAL A 550 -30.22 -49.52 -36.12
C VAL A 550 -30.58 -51.00 -35.96
N VAL A 551 -31.69 -51.31 -35.28
CA VAL A 551 -32.13 -52.69 -35.01
C VAL A 551 -32.76 -53.35 -36.24
N VAL A 552 -33.48 -52.59 -37.08
CA VAL A 552 -34.23 -53.13 -38.24
C VAL A 552 -33.42 -53.07 -39.54
N ALA A 553 -32.56 -52.07 -39.71
CA ALA A 553 -31.80 -51.80 -40.93
C ALA A 553 -30.48 -51.09 -40.58
N SER A 554 -29.42 -51.86 -40.27
CA SER A 554 -28.08 -51.32 -40.06
C SER A 554 -27.41 -50.94 -41.39
N PRO A 555 -26.75 -49.77 -41.51
CA PRO A 555 -26.53 -48.74 -40.48
C PRO A 555 -27.78 -47.87 -40.23
N GLY A 556 -27.91 -47.35 -39.00
CA GLY A 556 -29.09 -46.55 -38.61
C GLY A 556 -29.24 -45.21 -39.32
N ILE A 557 -30.44 -44.61 -39.20
CA ILE A 557 -30.80 -43.34 -39.82
C ILE A 557 -30.90 -42.23 -38.77
N TRP A 558 -30.18 -41.13 -38.97
CA TRP A 558 -30.37 -39.90 -38.22
C TRP A 558 -31.37 -38.98 -38.92
N ILE A 559 -32.55 -38.81 -38.33
CA ILE A 559 -33.44 -37.68 -38.65
C ILE A 559 -32.75 -36.38 -38.18
N PHE A 560 -32.84 -35.30 -38.97
CA PHE A 560 -32.18 -34.01 -38.73
C PHE A 560 -30.72 -34.17 -38.25
N PRO A 561 -29.80 -34.68 -39.11
CA PRO A 561 -28.40 -34.93 -38.74
C PRO A 561 -27.68 -33.66 -38.25
N LYS A 562 -28.06 -32.48 -38.78
CA LYS A 562 -27.46 -31.17 -38.46
C LYS A 562 -28.12 -30.43 -37.28
N LEU A 563 -29.07 -31.03 -36.57
CA LEU A 563 -29.80 -30.36 -35.48
C LEU A 563 -28.88 -29.86 -34.34
N PHE A 564 -27.70 -30.46 -34.19
CA PHE A 564 -26.67 -30.10 -33.21
C PHE A 564 -25.35 -29.65 -33.87
N ALA A 565 -25.37 -29.25 -35.14
CA ALA A 565 -24.21 -28.70 -35.85
C ALA A 565 -24.24 -27.16 -35.83
N ASP A 566 -23.07 -26.53 -35.94
CA ASP A 566 -22.92 -25.06 -36.04
C ASP A 566 -23.37 -24.53 -37.41
N VAL A 567 -24.68 -24.60 -37.69
CA VAL A 567 -25.33 -24.15 -38.94
C VAL A 567 -26.54 -23.26 -38.63
N GLY A 568 -27.05 -22.52 -39.62
CA GLY A 568 -28.22 -21.67 -39.45
C GLY A 568 -29.49 -22.47 -39.13
N PHE A 569 -30.44 -21.90 -38.39
CA PHE A 569 -31.67 -22.58 -37.92
C PHE A 569 -32.42 -23.36 -39.02
N VAL A 570 -32.51 -22.81 -40.23
CA VAL A 570 -33.18 -23.49 -41.38
C VAL A 570 -32.31 -24.65 -41.92
N GLU A 571 -30.99 -24.49 -41.91
CA GLU A 571 -30.02 -25.49 -42.37
C GLU A 571 -29.92 -26.69 -41.40
N SER A 572 -30.22 -26.48 -40.11
CA SER A 572 -30.30 -27.54 -39.09
C SER A 572 -31.29 -28.65 -39.46
N PHE A 573 -32.33 -28.32 -40.24
CA PHE A 573 -33.39 -29.24 -40.68
C PHE A 573 -33.16 -29.81 -42.10
N ILE A 574 -32.04 -29.49 -42.77
CA ILE A 574 -31.78 -29.89 -44.16
C ILE A 574 -30.40 -30.59 -44.28
N PRO A 575 -30.32 -31.89 -44.61
CA PRO A 575 -31.42 -32.77 -45.03
C PRO A 575 -32.32 -33.22 -43.88
N LEU A 576 -33.51 -33.73 -44.22
CA LEU A 576 -34.49 -34.29 -43.27
C LEU A 576 -33.96 -35.56 -42.57
N TYR A 577 -33.18 -36.39 -43.28
CA TYR A 577 -32.54 -37.58 -42.75
C TYR A 577 -31.21 -37.88 -43.46
N GLU A 578 -30.33 -38.63 -42.81
CA GLU A 578 -29.04 -39.10 -43.34
C GLU A 578 -28.66 -40.44 -42.69
N TRP A 579 -27.98 -41.31 -43.44
CA TRP A 579 -27.51 -42.62 -42.96
C TRP A 579 -26.22 -42.48 -42.15
N ASP A 580 -26.09 -43.18 -41.02
CA ASP A 580 -24.88 -43.11 -40.17
C ASP A 580 -23.73 -43.97 -40.73
N LEU A 581 -23.14 -43.48 -41.82
CA LEU A 581 -22.02 -44.13 -42.48
C LEU A 581 -20.69 -43.87 -41.73
N PRO A 582 -19.87 -44.91 -41.44
CA PRO A 582 -18.65 -44.76 -40.67
C PRO A 582 -17.62 -43.86 -41.38
N LYS A 583 -17.33 -42.70 -40.79
CA LYS A 583 -16.50 -41.65 -41.39
C LYS A 583 -15.03 -42.07 -41.51
N LYS A 584 -14.53 -42.23 -42.75
CA LYS A 584 -13.10 -42.40 -43.03
C LYS A 584 -12.31 -41.18 -42.56
N LYS A 585 -11.31 -41.39 -41.68
CA LYS A 585 -10.46 -40.32 -41.13
C LYS A 585 -9.45 -39.81 -42.17
N SER A 586 -9.60 -38.58 -42.66
CA SER A 586 -8.58 -37.87 -43.44
C SER A 586 -7.57 -37.15 -42.54
N LYS A 587 -6.27 -37.44 -42.65
CA LYS A 587 -5.22 -36.76 -41.86
C LYS A 587 -5.03 -35.30 -42.30
N LYS A 588 -5.12 -34.37 -41.35
CA LYS A 588 -4.75 -32.95 -41.51
C LYS A 588 -3.22 -32.83 -41.61
N LYS A 589 -2.68 -32.43 -42.77
CA LYS A 589 -1.23 -32.28 -42.98
C LYS A 589 -0.75 -30.97 -42.32
N ARG A 590 0.16 -31.07 -41.35
CA ARG A 590 0.98 -29.94 -40.85
C ARG A 590 2.16 -29.82 -41.82
N GLY A 591 2.49 -28.62 -42.28
CA GLY A 591 3.50 -28.42 -43.32
C GLY A 591 4.85 -27.95 -42.79
N GLU A 592 5.92 -28.19 -43.56
CA GLU A 592 7.07 -27.30 -43.64
C GLU A 592 7.72 -27.32 -45.04
N LYS A 593 8.85 -26.61 -45.19
CA LYS A 593 9.36 -26.01 -46.44
C LYS A 593 9.92 -27.01 -47.49
N GLY A 594 9.86 -26.63 -48.77
CA GLY A 594 10.49 -27.31 -49.91
C GLY A 594 10.18 -26.60 -51.25
N GLU A 595 11.08 -26.66 -52.25
CA GLU A 595 11.04 -25.78 -53.44
C GLU A 595 10.57 -26.43 -54.77
N LYS A 596 10.13 -25.55 -55.69
CA LYS A 596 9.97 -25.66 -57.18
C LYS A 596 10.06 -27.04 -57.88
N ALA A 597 8.99 -27.41 -58.61
CA ALA A 597 9.05 -28.01 -59.95
C ALA A 597 7.69 -27.86 -60.70
N LYS A 598 7.61 -28.21 -62.00
CA LYS A 598 6.43 -28.00 -62.88
C LYS A 598 5.72 -29.30 -63.32
N ALA A 599 4.40 -29.20 -63.50
CA ALA A 599 3.52 -29.91 -64.46
C ALA A 599 3.37 -31.45 -64.39
N GLY A 600 2.21 -31.97 -64.80
CA GLY A 600 2.00 -33.41 -65.07
C GLY A 600 0.60 -33.94 -64.72
N ALA A 601 -0.12 -34.42 -65.74
CA ALA A 601 -1.52 -34.86 -65.74
C ALA A 601 -1.88 -36.17 -64.99
N VAL A 602 -3.12 -36.23 -64.47
CA VAL A 602 -4.14 -37.32 -64.62
C VAL A 602 -3.98 -38.71 -63.95
N ALA A 603 -5.12 -39.21 -63.43
CA ALA A 603 -5.57 -40.61 -63.19
C ALA A 603 -5.16 -41.45 -61.92
N ASP A 604 -6.16 -41.61 -61.03
CA ASP A 604 -6.80 -42.88 -60.56
C ASP A 604 -6.14 -43.89 -59.56
N ALA A 605 -7.02 -44.76 -59.03
CA ALA A 605 -6.85 -46.12 -58.46
C ALA A 605 -6.15 -46.37 -57.07
N ASN A 606 -6.98 -46.47 -56.02
CA ASN A 606 -7.23 -47.67 -55.18
C ASN A 606 -6.11 -48.44 -54.38
N GLY A 607 -6.39 -48.80 -53.11
CA GLY A 607 -5.88 -50.03 -52.45
C GLY A 607 -4.98 -49.92 -51.18
N GLY A 608 -5.26 -50.74 -50.14
CA GLY A 608 -4.40 -51.02 -48.94
C GLY A 608 -4.34 -49.92 -47.85
N GLY A 609 -4.12 -50.15 -46.54
CA GLY A 609 -3.84 -51.36 -45.72
C GLY A 609 -2.45 -51.28 -45.03
N ALA A 610 -2.21 -51.54 -43.73
CA ALA A 610 -3.05 -51.81 -42.53
C ALA A 610 -2.20 -51.56 -41.22
N PHE A 611 -2.68 -52.01 -40.05
CA PHE A 611 -2.03 -51.99 -38.70
C PHE A 611 -1.89 -50.60 -38.00
N ILE A 612 -2.31 -50.31 -36.73
CA ILE A 612 -2.22 -50.97 -35.39
C ILE A 612 -0.87 -50.66 -34.69
N GLU A 613 -0.76 -50.36 -33.39
CA GLU A 613 -1.72 -50.21 -32.24
C GLU A 613 -1.65 -48.71 -31.72
N GLU A 614 -1.96 -48.17 -30.53
CA GLU A 614 -2.58 -48.55 -29.21
C GLU A 614 -3.10 -47.24 -28.51
N ILE A 615 -3.61 -47.32 -27.26
CA ILE A 615 -3.98 -46.19 -26.38
C ILE A 615 -3.60 -46.52 -24.92
N ASP A 616 -3.16 -45.52 -24.14
CA ASP A 616 -3.16 -45.56 -22.66
C ASP A 616 -3.75 -44.24 -22.07
N ASP A 617 -4.08 -44.24 -20.78
CA ASP A 617 -5.23 -43.52 -20.19
C ASP A 617 -4.83 -42.38 -19.19
N SER A 618 -5.78 -41.99 -18.33
CA SER A 618 -5.73 -41.11 -17.15
C SER A 618 -6.13 -39.64 -17.35
N GLY A 619 -7.44 -39.42 -17.22
CA GLY A 619 -8.05 -38.10 -17.23
C GLY A 619 -7.89 -37.23 -15.97
N ALA A 620 -8.29 -35.96 -16.12
CA ALA A 620 -8.77 -35.08 -15.05
C ALA A 620 -9.60 -33.93 -15.67
N SER A 621 -10.92 -33.93 -15.49
CA SER A 621 -11.82 -32.93 -16.09
C SER A 621 -12.30 -31.90 -15.07
N ARG A 622 -11.95 -30.62 -15.27
CA ARG A 622 -12.55 -29.48 -14.56
C ARG A 622 -12.58 -28.25 -15.49
N PRO A 623 -13.72 -27.56 -15.66
CA PRO A 623 -13.83 -26.50 -16.65
C PRO A 623 -13.11 -25.22 -16.19
N GLN A 624 -12.08 -24.80 -16.94
CA GLN A 624 -11.51 -23.46 -16.80
C GLN A 624 -12.33 -22.44 -17.59
N SER A 625 -12.56 -21.27 -16.98
CA SER A 625 -13.23 -20.14 -17.62
C SER A 625 -12.38 -19.54 -18.75
N ARG A 626 -13.05 -19.17 -19.85
CA ARG A 626 -12.41 -18.61 -21.05
C ARG A 626 -11.87 -17.21 -20.76
N SER A 627 -10.59 -17.11 -20.43
CA SER A 627 -9.83 -15.86 -20.55
C SER A 627 -9.14 -15.80 -21.92
N ALA A 628 -8.90 -14.61 -22.46
CA ALA A 628 -8.39 -14.43 -23.81
C ALA A 628 -6.90 -14.83 -23.92
N ARG A 629 -6.62 -15.94 -24.62
CA ARG A 629 -5.26 -16.35 -25.00
C ARG A 629 -4.77 -15.47 -26.15
N VAL A 630 -3.89 -14.52 -25.85
CA VAL A 630 -3.00 -13.93 -26.85
C VAL A 630 -1.79 -14.84 -26.97
N GLU A 631 -1.48 -15.27 -28.19
CA GLU A 631 -0.34 -16.13 -28.50
C GLU A 631 0.80 -15.22 -28.98
N GLU A 632 1.84 -15.04 -28.16
CA GLU A 632 3.04 -14.33 -28.62
C GLU A 632 3.80 -15.24 -29.61
N VAL A 633 3.74 -14.88 -30.89
CA VAL A 633 4.70 -15.33 -31.89
C VAL A 633 6.00 -14.54 -31.67
N GLU A 634 7.12 -15.26 -31.58
CA GLU A 634 8.46 -14.69 -31.54
C GLU A 634 8.80 -14.10 -32.91
N ASP A 635 9.30 -12.85 -32.93
CA ASP A 635 9.66 -12.14 -34.16
C ASP A 635 11.15 -12.39 -34.45
N GLU A 636 11.53 -12.64 -35.71
CA GLU A 636 12.93 -12.94 -36.14
C GLU A 636 13.90 -11.72 -36.02
N ASP A 637 13.48 -10.63 -35.35
CA ASP A 637 14.17 -9.34 -35.19
C ASP A 637 15.07 -9.23 -33.94
N ASP A 638 15.03 -10.19 -32.99
CA ASP A 638 15.84 -10.22 -31.76
C ASP A 638 17.00 -11.28 -31.89
N ALA A 639 17.65 -11.35 -33.06
CA ALA A 639 18.80 -12.23 -33.40
C ALA A 639 20.01 -11.45 -33.95
#